data_AF-A0A212CPI4-F1
#
_entry.id   AF-A0A212CPI4-F1
#
_cell.length_a   1.000
_cell.length_b   1.000
_cell.length_c   1.000
_cell.angle_alpha   90.00
_cell.angle_beta   90.00
_cell.angle_gamma   90.00
#
_symmetry.space_group_name_H-M   'P 1'
#
loop_
_entity.id
_entity.type
_entity.pdbx_description
1 polymer ?
#
loop_
_entity_poly.entity_id
_entity_poly.type
_entity_poly.pdbx_seq_one_letter_code
_entity_poly.pdbx_strand_id
1 'polypeptide(L)'
;MDHGQQARSRKGGHEIPTDWNSCPYWLQKVVPFPPQEPTLGRQIQRAVSMAALAMVCEVISQKPELQLDSLDVGPPETFISSLQLNQTLQKPHTEEESSFFEESSSSQGWGKIVAQYIHDQWVCLSFLLRKCHTLTPASEGEVLEPTLPAVAMAVRTLQSALEALTLLPSEQVLPVFRCMRILVPKIMYRIIEMSAIKTGVFNILISYCCRSWVVSASNVSLSIAKNYSELVLEACIFGTVFRRDQRLIQDVQTFIENLGHECAANVVIENTKREDHYVRVCAVKFLCLLDGSNMSHKLFMEDLAIKLLDKDELVSKSRTRYYVNSQQHRVKNRIWQILLVLFPKFDQDFLNKIIDKIFQAGFINNQASIKYFIEWIIILILHKFPQFLPKFWNCFSYGEENLKTSICTFLSVLSHLDIITENILEKRSVCGGVGGARSSGACGEASVVPSRSSFSSAKKNWQRIQEHFFFTAFHPLKDYCLETIFYILPRLSGLIEDEWIAIGKFTRFTDIPLDAGFQWYLSTTQLCELKPGDWSQQDIGKDFCFLFPPVV
;
A
#
# COMPACT_ATOMS: atom_id res chain seq x y z
N MET A 1 -0.50 89.15 -30.72
CA MET A 1 0.27 89.32 -29.47
C MET A 1 -0.59 88.77 -28.35
N ASP A 2 0.03 87.93 -27.54
CA ASP A 2 -0.46 87.22 -26.34
C ASP A 2 -1.59 86.19 -26.45
N HIS A 3 -1.17 84.95 -26.19
CA HIS A 3 -1.96 83.78 -25.80
C HIS A 3 -2.04 83.71 -24.27
N GLY A 4 -3.24 83.45 -23.74
CA GLY A 4 -3.44 83.17 -22.33
C GLY A 4 -4.71 82.37 -22.06
N GLN A 5 -4.51 81.20 -21.44
CA GLN A 5 -5.41 80.47 -20.53
C GLN A 5 -6.63 79.72 -21.09
N GLN A 6 -6.66 78.41 -20.82
CA GLN A 6 -7.92 77.72 -20.53
C GLN A 6 -7.75 76.72 -19.38
N ALA A 7 -8.58 76.91 -18.36
CA ALA A 7 -8.64 76.12 -17.14
C ALA A 7 -9.74 75.03 -17.22
N ARG A 8 -9.52 74.00 -16.40
CA ARG A 8 -10.25 72.73 -16.22
C ARG A 8 -11.76 72.86 -15.98
N SER A 9 -12.51 71.88 -16.49
CA SER A 9 -13.77 71.40 -15.89
C SER A 9 -13.75 69.87 -15.79
N ARG A 10 -14.11 69.36 -14.61
CA ARG A 10 -14.23 67.95 -14.23
C ARG A 10 -15.58 67.38 -14.70
N LYS A 11 -15.58 66.17 -15.28
CA LYS A 11 -16.66 65.19 -15.14
C LYS A 11 -16.04 63.83 -14.82
N GLY A 12 -16.37 63.29 -13.65
CA GLY A 12 -16.02 61.93 -13.25
C GLY A 12 -16.99 60.94 -13.86
N GLY A 13 -16.48 60.07 -14.72
CA GLY A 13 -17.07 58.77 -15.03
C GLY A 13 -16.11 57.71 -14.51
N HIS A 14 -16.60 56.80 -13.67
CA HIS A 14 -15.86 55.57 -13.36
C HIS A 14 -15.96 54.64 -14.58
N GLU A 15 -14.99 54.75 -15.47
CA GLU A 15 -14.73 53.75 -16.51
C GLU A 15 -14.07 52.52 -15.84
N ILE A 16 -14.67 51.35 -16.07
CA ILE A 16 -14.08 50.05 -15.73
C ILE A 16 -12.97 49.79 -16.76
N PRO A 17 -11.68 49.69 -16.38
CA PRO A 17 -10.61 49.50 -17.35
C PRO A 17 -10.59 48.05 -17.86
N THR A 18 -10.56 47.89 -19.19
CA THR A 18 -10.51 46.62 -19.91
C THR A 18 -9.09 46.03 -20.05
N ASP A 19 -8.13 46.49 -19.25
CA ASP A 19 -6.71 46.14 -19.41
C ASP A 19 -6.26 45.01 -18.46
N TRP A 20 -6.07 43.82 -19.04
CA TRP A 20 -5.73 42.56 -18.39
C TRP A 20 -4.36 42.57 -17.69
N ASN A 21 -3.46 43.49 -18.06
CA ASN A 21 -2.15 43.66 -17.42
C ASN A 21 -2.23 44.23 -16.00
N SER A 22 -3.40 44.70 -15.56
CA SER A 22 -3.61 45.23 -14.21
C SER A 22 -3.91 44.16 -13.15
N CYS A 23 -4.14 42.89 -13.55
CA CYS A 23 -4.57 41.82 -12.64
C CYS A 23 -3.59 41.58 -11.44
N PRO A 24 -2.26 41.56 -11.64
CA PRO A 24 -1.29 41.47 -10.54
C PRO A 24 -1.32 42.66 -9.58
N TYR A 25 -1.59 43.86 -10.11
CA TYR A 25 -1.74 45.09 -9.34
C TYR A 25 -3.01 45.09 -8.47
N TRP A 26 -4.09 44.46 -8.94
CA TRP A 26 -5.30 44.24 -8.14
C TRP A 26 -5.12 43.18 -7.05
N LEU A 27 -4.32 42.14 -7.31
CA LEU A 27 -3.96 41.12 -6.33
C LEU A 27 -3.09 41.68 -5.18
N GLN A 28 -2.18 42.62 -5.47
CA GLN A 28 -1.42 43.34 -4.44
C GLN A 28 -2.29 44.19 -3.50
N LYS A 29 -3.52 44.56 -3.91
CA LYS A 29 -4.47 45.28 -3.06
C LYS A 29 -5.33 44.37 -2.17
N VAL A 30 -5.06 43.05 -2.16
CA VAL A 30 -5.76 42.07 -1.30
C VAL A 30 -4.98 41.78 0.00
N VAL A 31 -3.89 42.51 0.26
CA VAL A 31 -3.16 42.55 1.55
C VAL A 31 -4.12 42.98 2.69
N PRO A 32 -3.99 42.48 3.93
CA PRO A 32 -4.97 42.73 4.99
C PRO A 32 -4.93 44.21 5.36
N PHE A 33 -5.96 44.95 4.94
CA PHE A 33 -6.20 46.31 5.44
C PHE A 33 -6.85 46.25 6.83
N PRO A 34 -6.59 47.25 7.69
CA PRO A 34 -6.96 47.26 9.11
C PRO A 34 -8.47 47.05 9.36
N PRO A 35 -8.87 46.69 10.59
CA PRO A 35 -10.24 46.32 10.92
C PRO A 35 -11.16 47.53 10.86
N GLN A 36 -11.68 47.80 9.66
CA GLN A 36 -12.86 48.63 9.43
C GLN A 36 -13.90 47.75 8.75
N GLU A 37 -15.17 47.97 9.07
CA GLU A 37 -16.29 47.23 8.46
C GLU A 37 -16.16 47.19 6.93
N PRO A 38 -16.35 46.01 6.32
CA PRO A 38 -16.09 45.83 4.90
C PRO A 38 -17.19 46.51 4.09
N THR A 39 -16.90 47.69 3.57
CA THR A 39 -17.79 48.40 2.64
C THR A 39 -18.16 47.52 1.45
N LEU A 40 -19.39 47.66 0.94
CA LEU A 40 -19.90 46.87 -0.20
C LEU A 40 -18.92 46.86 -1.39
N GLY A 41 -18.32 48.01 -1.71
CA GLY A 41 -17.31 48.12 -2.77
C GLY A 41 -16.06 47.26 -2.52
N ARG A 42 -15.58 47.17 -1.28
CA ARG A 42 -14.45 46.30 -0.92
C ARG A 42 -14.81 44.82 -1.08
N GLN A 43 -16.03 44.43 -0.74
CA GLN A 43 -16.48 43.05 -0.86
C GLN A 43 -16.64 42.62 -2.33
N ILE A 44 -17.22 43.49 -3.15
CA ILE A 44 -17.32 43.28 -4.60
C ILE A 44 -15.92 43.16 -5.21
N GLN A 45 -14.99 44.06 -4.84
CA GLN A 45 -13.62 44.00 -5.32
C GLN A 45 -12.95 42.66 -4.99
N ARG A 46 -13.11 42.15 -3.75
CA ARG A 46 -12.59 40.82 -3.37
C ARG A 46 -13.17 39.70 -4.22
N ALA A 47 -14.48 39.72 -4.45
CA ALA A 47 -15.16 38.71 -5.27
C ALA A 47 -14.62 38.70 -6.71
N VAL A 48 -14.57 39.87 -7.35
CA VAL A 48 -14.11 40.02 -8.74
C VAL A 48 -12.62 39.67 -8.88
N SER A 49 -11.77 40.09 -7.95
CA SER A 49 -10.34 39.76 -7.99
C SER A 49 -10.10 38.26 -7.86
N MET A 50 -10.86 37.56 -7.01
CA MET A 50 -10.74 36.10 -6.87
C MET A 50 -11.25 35.35 -8.11
N ALA A 51 -12.36 35.80 -8.69
CA ALA A 51 -12.88 35.23 -9.94
C ALA A 51 -11.90 35.41 -11.12
N ALA A 52 -11.29 36.61 -11.23
CA ALA A 52 -10.27 36.87 -12.24
C ALA A 52 -9.05 35.96 -12.05
N LEU A 53 -8.58 35.78 -10.81
CA LEU A 53 -7.47 34.89 -10.51
C LEU A 53 -7.79 33.43 -10.83
N ALA A 54 -8.99 32.95 -10.46
CA ALA A 54 -9.43 31.59 -10.76
C ALA A 54 -9.49 31.33 -12.27
N MET A 55 -10.00 32.29 -13.06
CA MET A 55 -9.99 32.21 -14.51
C MET A 55 -8.56 32.06 -15.06
N VAL A 56 -7.61 32.88 -14.57
CA VAL A 56 -6.20 32.79 -14.96
C VAL A 56 -5.63 31.40 -14.62
N CYS A 57 -5.89 30.89 -13.41
CA CYS A 57 -5.47 29.56 -12.99
C CYS A 57 -6.02 28.44 -13.91
N GLU A 58 -7.27 28.54 -14.35
CA GLU A 58 -7.87 27.55 -15.26
C GLU A 58 -7.31 27.62 -16.67
N VAL A 59 -7.13 28.82 -17.22
CA VAL A 59 -6.57 29.02 -18.57
C VAL A 59 -5.15 28.48 -18.63
N ILE A 60 -4.31 28.78 -17.64
CA ILE A 60 -2.93 28.26 -17.55
C ILE A 60 -2.95 26.75 -17.39
N SER A 61 -3.88 26.19 -16.62
CA SER A 61 -4.01 24.73 -16.45
C SER A 61 -4.36 24.00 -17.75
N GLN A 62 -5.12 24.63 -18.65
CA GLN A 62 -5.54 24.04 -19.92
C GLN A 62 -4.51 24.23 -21.04
N LYS A 63 -3.70 25.29 -20.97
CA LYS A 63 -2.68 25.63 -21.98
C LYS A 63 -1.34 25.94 -21.30
N PRO A 64 -0.53 24.91 -20.98
CA PRO A 64 0.77 25.09 -20.32
C PRO A 64 1.76 25.91 -21.16
N GLU A 65 1.59 25.94 -22.49
CA GLU A 65 2.40 26.70 -23.46
C GLU A 65 2.20 28.22 -23.35
N LEU A 66 1.12 28.68 -22.71
CA LEU A 66 0.85 30.08 -22.42
C LEU A 66 1.47 30.53 -21.08
N GLN A 67 2.43 29.78 -20.53
CA GLN A 67 3.23 30.26 -19.42
C GLN A 67 3.89 31.58 -19.83
N LEU A 68 3.32 32.68 -19.36
CA LEU A 68 3.88 34.00 -19.49
C LEU A 68 5.19 33.99 -18.69
N ASP A 69 6.33 33.96 -19.37
CA ASP A 69 7.69 34.08 -18.80
C ASP A 69 7.90 35.37 -17.96
N SER A 70 6.87 36.17 -17.74
CA SER A 70 6.91 37.50 -17.12
C SER A 70 6.06 37.67 -15.87
N LEU A 71 5.31 36.66 -15.41
CA LEU A 71 4.71 36.69 -14.07
C LEU A 71 5.77 36.24 -13.07
N ASP A 72 6.47 37.24 -12.50
CA ASP A 72 7.37 37.08 -11.37
C ASP A 72 6.76 36.10 -10.35
N VAL A 73 7.49 35.01 -10.08
CA VAL A 73 7.00 33.80 -9.39
C VAL A 73 6.59 34.07 -7.94
N GLY A 74 6.80 35.28 -7.42
CA GLY A 74 6.55 35.66 -6.03
C GLY A 74 5.08 35.95 -5.67
N PRO A 75 4.41 36.98 -6.23
CA PRO A 75 3.24 37.60 -5.61
C PRO A 75 1.92 36.79 -5.62
N PRO A 76 1.48 36.17 -6.74
CA PRO A 76 0.23 35.41 -6.74
C PRO A 76 0.36 34.08 -5.98
N GLU A 77 1.54 33.46 -5.98
CA GLU A 77 1.80 32.21 -5.24
C GLU A 77 1.88 32.46 -3.73
N THR A 78 2.55 33.55 -3.29
CA THR A 78 2.52 33.99 -1.88
C THR A 78 1.14 34.44 -1.42
N PHE A 79 0.35 35.08 -2.29
CA PHE A 79 -1.02 35.45 -1.98
C PHE A 79 -1.93 34.23 -1.80
N ILE A 80 -1.97 33.29 -2.76
CA ILE A 80 -2.83 32.11 -2.65
C ILE A 80 -2.38 31.21 -1.48
N SER A 81 -1.08 31.13 -1.19
CA SER A 81 -0.57 30.35 -0.05
C SER A 81 -0.88 30.94 1.33
N SER A 82 -1.13 32.25 1.41
CA SER A 82 -1.55 32.94 2.64
C SER A 82 -3.07 33.12 2.77
N LEU A 83 -3.84 32.64 1.78
CA LEU A 83 -5.29 32.77 1.73
C LEU A 83 -5.97 31.98 2.85
N GLN A 84 -6.82 32.65 3.62
CA GLN A 84 -7.72 31.99 4.57
C GLN A 84 -8.89 31.35 3.80
N LEU A 85 -8.85 30.02 3.68
CA LEU A 85 -9.89 29.25 3.00
C LEU A 85 -11.25 29.41 3.70
N ASN A 86 -12.30 29.44 2.88
CA ASN A 86 -13.71 29.55 3.29
C ASN A 86 -14.08 30.85 4.01
N GLN A 87 -13.20 31.85 4.05
CA GLN A 87 -13.58 33.15 4.60
C GLN A 87 -14.71 33.74 3.74
N THR A 88 -15.91 33.87 4.31
CA THR A 88 -17.11 34.34 3.62
C THR A 88 -17.12 35.86 3.44
N LEU A 89 -17.78 36.33 2.38
CA LEU A 89 -18.13 37.75 2.25
C LEU A 89 -19.31 38.07 3.18
N GLN A 90 -19.26 39.21 3.87
CA GLN A 90 -20.33 39.65 4.78
C GLN A 90 -21.54 40.15 3.99
N LYS A 91 -22.75 39.77 4.41
CA LYS A 91 -23.97 40.26 3.75
C LYS A 91 -24.01 41.80 3.87
N PRO A 92 -24.27 42.55 2.79
CA PRO A 92 -24.33 44.00 2.85
C PRO A 92 -25.50 44.43 3.75
N HIS A 93 -25.24 45.23 4.77
CA HIS A 93 -26.29 45.86 5.57
C HIS A 93 -26.91 47.00 4.75
N THR A 94 -28.23 46.96 4.57
CA THR A 94 -28.99 48.11 4.05
C THR A 94 -29.37 48.94 5.26
N GLU A 95 -28.93 50.21 5.31
CA GLU A 95 -29.28 51.17 6.35
C GLU A 95 -30.75 51.61 6.28
N GLU A 96 -31.70 50.67 6.24
CA GLU A 96 -33.12 50.98 6.43
C GLU A 96 -33.78 49.82 7.19
N GLU A 97 -33.63 49.84 8.52
CA GLU A 97 -34.50 49.08 9.41
C GLU A 97 -35.93 49.64 9.31
N SER A 98 -36.76 49.01 8.48
CA SER A 98 -38.20 49.07 8.68
C SER A 98 -38.76 47.65 8.73
N SER A 99 -39.46 47.38 9.82
CA SER A 99 -40.01 46.10 10.21
C SER A 99 -41.11 45.63 9.24
N PHE A 100 -40.78 44.79 8.26
CA PHE A 100 -41.70 43.79 7.69
C PHE A 100 -40.95 42.79 6.80
N PHE A 101 -41.45 41.56 6.71
CA PHE A 101 -40.86 40.39 6.06
C PHE A 101 -40.74 40.51 4.51
N GLU A 102 -39.89 41.39 3.99
CA GLU A 102 -39.48 41.34 2.58
C GLU A 102 -37.95 41.48 2.46
N GLU A 103 -37.32 40.45 1.87
CA GLU A 103 -35.89 40.44 1.59
C GLU A 103 -35.56 41.60 0.65
N SER A 104 -34.76 42.57 1.10
CA SER A 104 -34.40 43.74 0.31
C SER A 104 -33.75 43.30 -1.01
N SER A 105 -34.28 43.80 -2.13
CA SER A 105 -33.88 43.45 -3.51
C SER A 105 -32.38 43.60 -3.79
N SER A 106 -31.68 44.43 -3.01
CA SER A 106 -30.23 44.62 -3.06
C SER A 106 -29.41 43.42 -2.57
N SER A 107 -30.03 42.49 -1.84
CA SER A 107 -29.36 41.33 -1.24
C SER A 107 -29.71 39.99 -1.91
N GLN A 108 -30.62 40.03 -2.89
CA GLN A 108 -31.02 38.86 -3.68
C GLN A 108 -29.83 38.34 -4.50
N GLY A 109 -29.44 37.08 -4.26
CA GLY A 109 -28.31 36.45 -4.96
C GLY A 109 -26.94 36.60 -4.30
N TRP A 110 -26.81 37.31 -3.16
CA TRP A 110 -25.54 37.40 -2.43
C TRP A 110 -24.98 36.02 -2.03
N GLY A 111 -25.84 35.07 -1.68
CA GLY A 111 -25.45 33.69 -1.41
C GLY A 111 -24.74 33.02 -2.60
N LYS A 112 -25.15 33.32 -3.85
CA LYS A 112 -24.47 32.82 -5.05
C LYS A 112 -23.09 33.44 -5.22
N ILE A 113 -22.96 34.74 -4.92
CA ILE A 113 -21.67 35.45 -4.97
C ILE A 113 -20.71 34.89 -3.92
N VAL A 114 -21.18 34.65 -2.69
CA VAL A 114 -20.38 34.03 -1.62
C VAL A 114 -19.95 32.62 -2.01
N ALA A 115 -20.86 31.80 -2.55
CA ALA A 115 -20.53 30.44 -3.00
C ALA A 115 -19.49 30.48 -4.14
N GLN A 116 -19.68 31.34 -5.14
CA GLN A 116 -18.72 31.50 -6.24
C GLN A 116 -17.36 31.98 -5.72
N TYR A 117 -17.34 32.91 -4.77
CA TYR A 117 -16.10 33.37 -4.15
C TYR A 117 -15.36 32.22 -3.48
N ILE A 118 -16.04 31.38 -2.68
CA ILE A 118 -15.42 30.21 -2.06
C ILE A 118 -14.94 29.22 -3.13
N HIS A 119 -15.75 28.92 -4.15
CA HIS A 119 -15.36 28.07 -5.28
C HIS A 119 -14.04 28.54 -5.90
N ASP A 120 -13.93 29.83 -6.18
CA ASP A 120 -12.76 30.41 -6.85
C ASP A 120 -11.50 30.35 -5.97
N GLN A 121 -11.64 30.42 -4.63
CA GLN A 121 -10.51 30.14 -3.72
C GLN A 121 -9.98 28.71 -3.92
N TRP A 122 -10.87 27.73 -4.05
CA TRP A 122 -10.51 26.31 -4.24
C TRP A 122 -9.96 26.02 -5.64
N VAL A 123 -10.38 26.75 -6.67
CA VAL A 123 -9.77 26.70 -8.02
C VAL A 123 -8.31 27.14 -7.95
N CYS A 124 -8.06 28.30 -7.34
CA CYS A 124 -6.70 28.84 -7.17
C CYS A 124 -5.80 27.87 -6.39
N LEU A 125 -6.31 27.30 -5.28
CA LEU A 125 -5.56 26.32 -4.51
C LEU A 125 -5.29 25.03 -5.31
N SER A 126 -6.26 24.53 -6.06
CA SER A 126 -6.09 23.34 -6.90
C SER A 126 -5.00 23.54 -7.95
N PHE A 127 -4.89 24.75 -8.50
CA PHE A 127 -3.82 25.09 -9.44
C PHE A 127 -2.45 25.03 -8.77
N LEU A 128 -2.28 25.67 -7.61
CA LEU A 128 -1.01 25.64 -6.88
C LEU A 128 -0.60 24.23 -6.47
N LEU A 129 -1.53 23.44 -5.92
CA LEU A 129 -1.23 22.07 -5.49
C LEU A 129 -0.78 21.20 -6.66
N ARG A 130 -1.33 21.40 -7.87
CA ARG A 130 -0.87 20.70 -9.08
C ARG A 130 0.53 21.13 -9.48
N LYS A 131 0.81 22.43 -9.49
CA LYS A 131 2.15 22.96 -9.84
C LYS A 131 3.22 22.41 -8.88
N CYS A 132 2.94 22.36 -7.58
CA CYS A 132 3.84 21.74 -6.60
C CYS A 132 4.01 20.23 -6.82
N HIS A 133 2.93 19.51 -7.18
CA HIS A 133 3.00 18.07 -7.44
C HIS A 133 3.80 17.73 -8.71
N THR A 134 3.80 18.58 -9.73
CA THR A 134 4.56 18.35 -10.97
C THR A 134 6.05 18.64 -10.84
N LEU A 135 6.46 19.39 -9.82
CA LEU A 135 7.85 19.77 -9.56
C LEU A 135 8.62 18.75 -8.71
N THR A 136 8.01 17.64 -8.28
CA THR A 136 8.67 16.58 -7.51
C THR A 136 9.17 15.47 -8.45
N PRO A 137 10.49 15.32 -8.71
CA PRO A 137 11.02 14.12 -9.35
C PRO A 137 11.38 13.07 -8.31
N ALA A 138 11.19 11.80 -8.67
CA ALA A 138 11.49 10.60 -7.90
C ALA A 138 13.00 10.28 -7.76
N SER A 139 13.86 11.28 -7.51
CA SER A 139 15.31 11.05 -7.34
C SER A 139 15.77 11.44 -5.94
N GLU A 140 16.40 10.50 -5.26
CA GLU A 140 17.18 10.73 -4.04
C GLU A 140 18.27 11.77 -4.33
N GLY A 141 18.11 12.97 -3.79
CA GLY A 141 19.06 14.06 -3.90
C GLY A 141 18.53 15.27 -3.17
N GLU A 142 19.23 15.70 -2.12
CA GLU A 142 18.87 16.83 -1.27
C GLU A 142 18.62 18.10 -2.10
N VAL A 143 17.34 18.43 -2.31
CA VAL A 143 16.90 19.78 -2.71
C VAL A 143 15.84 20.20 -1.72
N LEU A 144 16.10 21.29 -1.02
CA LEU A 144 15.20 21.90 -0.03
C LEU A 144 13.88 22.29 -0.74
N GLU A 145 12.84 21.48 -0.57
CA GLU A 145 11.52 21.75 -1.19
C GLU A 145 10.94 23.07 -0.65
N PRO A 146 10.47 24.00 -1.50
CA PRO A 146 9.58 25.06 -1.07
C PRO A 146 8.23 24.44 -0.70
N THR A 147 8.07 24.05 0.56
CA THR A 147 6.85 23.42 1.06
C THR A 147 5.72 24.46 1.15
N LEU A 148 4.78 24.40 0.19
CA LEU A 148 3.57 25.22 0.22
C LEU A 148 2.86 25.09 1.59
N PRO A 149 2.44 26.18 2.24
CA PRO A 149 1.74 26.15 3.53
C PRO A 149 0.54 25.18 3.56
N ALA A 150 -0.22 25.09 2.48
CA ALA A 150 -1.36 24.17 2.38
C ALA A 150 -0.96 22.68 2.41
N VAL A 151 0.26 22.34 1.98
CA VAL A 151 0.85 20.99 2.07
C VAL A 151 1.43 20.76 3.45
N ALA A 152 2.12 21.75 4.02
CA ALA A 152 2.63 21.68 5.40
C ALA A 152 1.49 21.50 6.41
N MET A 153 0.36 22.17 6.18
CA MET A 153 -0.85 22.18 7.00
C MET A 153 -1.99 21.34 6.41
N ALA A 154 -1.67 20.26 5.69
CA ALA A 154 -2.66 19.44 4.95
C ALA A 154 -3.91 19.04 5.78
N VAL A 155 -3.74 18.74 7.07
CA VAL A 155 -4.87 18.43 7.98
C VAL A 155 -5.86 19.59 8.10
N ARG A 156 -5.37 20.82 8.29
CA ARG A 156 -6.23 22.01 8.36
C ARG A 156 -6.88 22.29 7.02
N THR A 157 -6.12 22.15 5.93
CA THR A 157 -6.64 22.33 4.57
C THR A 157 -7.77 21.34 4.26
N LEU A 158 -7.65 20.07 4.68
CA LEU A 158 -8.74 19.10 4.52
C LEU A 158 -9.94 19.40 5.42
N GLN A 159 -9.72 19.92 6.63
CA GLN A 159 -10.82 20.37 7.49
C GLN A 159 -11.61 21.49 6.81
N SER A 160 -10.91 22.49 6.25
CA SER A 160 -11.54 23.52 5.42
C SER A 160 -12.20 22.92 4.17
N ALA A 161 -11.67 21.86 3.56
CA ALA A 161 -12.32 21.20 2.43
C ALA A 161 -13.68 20.62 2.83
N LEU A 162 -13.76 19.94 3.99
CA LEU A 162 -15.02 19.40 4.50
C LEU A 162 -16.05 20.50 4.77
N GLU A 163 -15.63 21.62 5.37
CA GLU A 163 -16.48 22.79 5.56
C GLU A 163 -16.97 23.35 4.22
N ALA A 164 -16.09 23.48 3.22
CA ALA A 164 -16.45 23.97 1.89
C ALA A 164 -17.52 23.10 1.21
N LEU A 165 -17.46 21.77 1.39
CA LEU A 165 -18.46 20.84 0.87
C LEU A 165 -19.85 21.06 1.49
N THR A 166 -19.93 21.63 2.71
CA THR A 166 -21.21 22.01 3.33
C THR A 166 -21.73 23.37 2.86
N LEU A 167 -20.84 24.23 2.36
CA LEU A 167 -21.17 25.60 1.93
C LEU A 167 -21.49 25.70 0.44
N LEU A 168 -20.87 24.86 -0.40
CA LEU A 168 -20.97 24.92 -1.85
C LEU A 168 -22.09 24.02 -2.42
N PRO A 169 -22.75 24.43 -3.53
CA PRO A 169 -23.66 23.55 -4.26
C PRO A 169 -22.90 22.42 -4.97
N SER A 170 -23.59 21.32 -5.29
CA SER A 170 -23.01 20.10 -5.91
C SER A 170 -22.21 20.36 -7.17
N GLU A 171 -22.59 21.35 -7.98
CA GLU A 171 -21.90 21.66 -9.24
C GLU A 171 -20.56 22.37 -9.03
N GLN A 172 -20.31 22.91 -7.83
CA GLN A 172 -19.13 23.75 -7.52
C GLN A 172 -18.11 23.04 -6.61
N VAL A 173 -18.34 21.80 -6.19
CA VAL A 173 -17.40 21.11 -5.28
C VAL A 173 -16.18 20.49 -5.99
N LEU A 174 -16.17 20.46 -7.32
CA LEU A 174 -15.12 19.78 -8.09
C LEU A 174 -13.69 20.29 -7.77
N PRO A 175 -13.42 21.61 -7.64
CA PRO A 175 -12.10 22.10 -7.23
C PRO A 175 -11.69 21.62 -5.83
N VAL A 176 -12.65 21.53 -4.90
CA VAL A 176 -12.43 20.99 -3.54
C VAL A 176 -11.96 19.54 -3.64
N PHE A 177 -12.66 18.70 -4.40
CA PHE A 177 -12.26 17.30 -4.60
C PHE A 177 -10.91 17.16 -5.30
N ARG A 178 -10.57 18.05 -6.25
CA ARG A 178 -9.24 18.07 -6.89
C ARG A 178 -8.13 18.34 -5.86
N CYS A 179 -8.35 19.25 -4.91
CA CYS A 179 -7.42 19.50 -3.80
C CYS A 179 -7.32 18.29 -2.86
N MET A 180 -8.45 17.73 -2.44
CA MET A 180 -8.48 16.55 -1.54
C MET A 180 -7.74 15.37 -2.15
N ARG A 181 -7.89 15.13 -3.46
CA ARG A 181 -7.19 14.05 -4.18
C ARG A 181 -5.67 14.14 -4.08
N ILE A 182 -5.11 15.36 -4.00
CA ILE A 182 -3.66 15.58 -3.86
C ILE A 182 -3.21 15.49 -2.39
N LEU A 183 -4.03 15.98 -1.46
CA LEU A 183 -3.67 16.09 -0.04
C LEU A 183 -3.85 14.78 0.73
N VAL A 184 -4.89 14.00 0.43
CA VAL A 184 -5.20 12.74 1.12
C VAL A 184 -4.03 11.75 1.08
N PRO A 185 -3.39 11.46 -0.09
CA PRO A 185 -2.21 10.59 -0.13
C PRO A 185 -1.06 11.07 0.76
N LYS A 186 -0.81 12.39 0.84
CA LYS A 186 0.25 12.96 1.68
C LYS A 186 -0.02 12.74 3.17
N ILE A 187 -1.27 12.86 3.60
CA ILE A 187 -1.66 12.57 4.98
C ILE A 187 -1.57 11.08 5.28
N MET A 188 -1.99 10.22 4.34
CA MET A 188 -1.86 8.77 4.49
C MET A 188 -0.40 8.37 4.73
N TYR A 189 0.55 8.92 3.98
CA TYR A 189 1.97 8.68 4.19
C TYR A 189 2.44 9.12 5.59
N ARG A 190 2.03 10.31 6.06
CA ARG A 190 2.32 10.77 7.42
C ARG A 190 1.70 9.86 8.49
N ILE A 191 0.50 9.32 8.26
CA ILE A 191 -0.14 8.36 9.18
C ILE A 191 0.67 7.06 9.23
N ILE A 192 1.17 6.56 8.09
CA ILE A 192 2.06 5.39 8.05
C ILE A 192 3.35 5.67 8.82
N GLU A 193 3.99 6.82 8.60
CA GLU A 193 5.20 7.21 9.35
C GLU A 193 4.94 7.29 10.86
N MET A 194 3.84 7.93 11.27
CA MET A 194 3.42 7.99 12.68
C MET A 194 3.14 6.61 13.28
N SER A 195 2.66 5.67 12.47
CA SER A 195 2.38 4.31 12.92
C SER A 195 3.63 3.51 13.27
N ALA A 196 4.81 3.93 12.80
CA ALA A 196 6.08 3.37 13.24
C ALA A 196 6.39 3.68 14.71
N ILE A 197 5.79 4.73 15.27
CA ILE A 197 6.02 5.22 16.64
C ILE A 197 4.83 4.89 17.54
N LYS A 198 3.60 4.97 17.01
CA LYS A 198 2.36 4.74 17.76
C LYS A 198 1.55 3.61 17.14
N THR A 199 1.45 2.50 17.88
CA THR A 199 0.65 1.33 17.51
C THR A 199 -0.83 1.70 17.34
N GLY A 200 -1.52 0.98 16.46
CA GLY A 200 -2.94 1.17 16.19
C GLY A 200 -3.32 2.38 15.30
N VAL A 201 -2.42 3.35 15.07
CA VAL A 201 -2.69 4.50 14.19
C VAL A 201 -3.02 4.03 12.76
N PHE A 202 -2.24 3.09 12.22
CA PHE A 202 -2.50 2.55 10.89
C PHE A 202 -3.73 1.64 10.85
N ASN A 203 -4.06 0.96 11.95
CA ASN A 203 -5.26 0.11 12.06
C ASN A 203 -6.53 0.90 11.72
N ILE A 204 -6.62 2.14 12.19
CA ILE A 204 -7.75 3.02 11.90
C ILE A 204 -7.83 3.26 10.39
N LEU A 205 -6.78 3.81 9.79
CA LEU A 205 -6.76 4.16 8.37
C LEU A 205 -7.08 2.96 7.48
N ILE A 206 -6.38 1.84 7.66
CA ILE A 206 -6.55 0.68 6.79
C ILE A 206 -7.93 0.03 6.96
N SER A 207 -8.49 0.03 8.18
CA SER A 207 -9.82 -0.52 8.42
C SER A 207 -10.90 0.27 7.68
N TYR A 208 -10.79 1.60 7.65
CA TYR A 208 -11.69 2.46 6.89
C TYR A 208 -11.48 2.28 5.38
N CYS A 209 -10.24 2.27 4.90
CA CYS A 209 -9.92 2.07 3.49
C CYS A 209 -10.46 0.74 2.96
N CYS A 210 -10.10 -0.39 3.59
CA CYS A 210 -10.56 -1.72 3.19
C CYS A 210 -12.08 -1.84 3.24
N ARG A 211 -12.75 -1.29 4.27
CA ARG A 211 -14.22 -1.29 4.34
C ARG A 211 -14.84 -0.50 3.18
N SER A 212 -14.27 0.66 2.85
CA SER A 212 -14.79 1.54 1.80
C SER A 212 -14.60 0.94 0.41
N TRP A 213 -13.49 0.22 0.18
CA TRP A 213 -13.21 -0.45 -1.09
C TRP A 213 -14.08 -1.69 -1.31
N VAL A 214 -14.51 -2.38 -0.24
CA VAL A 214 -15.32 -3.62 -0.32
C VAL A 214 -16.82 -3.33 -0.45
N VAL A 215 -17.36 -2.33 0.26
CA VAL A 215 -18.81 -2.09 0.36
C VAL A 215 -19.45 -1.64 -0.97
N SER A 216 -18.66 -1.10 -1.89
CA SER A 216 -19.16 -0.62 -3.17
C SER A 216 -19.00 -1.71 -4.24
N ALA A 217 -20.04 -2.51 -4.47
CA ALA A 217 -20.14 -3.56 -5.50
C ALA A 217 -20.07 -3.05 -6.97
N SER A 218 -19.48 -1.88 -7.19
CA SER A 218 -19.29 -1.28 -8.51
C SER A 218 -17.81 -1.30 -8.90
N ASN A 219 -17.52 -1.47 -10.19
CA ASN A 219 -16.17 -1.40 -10.76
C ASN A 219 -15.43 -0.08 -10.42
N VAL A 220 -16.16 0.97 -9.99
CA VAL A 220 -15.64 2.28 -9.58
C VAL A 220 -14.87 2.21 -8.24
N SER A 221 -15.23 1.29 -7.34
CA SER A 221 -14.59 1.19 -6.01
C SER A 221 -13.12 0.77 -6.10
N LEU A 222 -12.82 -0.19 -6.98
CA LEU A 222 -11.46 -0.69 -7.13
C LEU A 222 -10.57 0.24 -7.98
N SER A 223 -11.14 1.03 -8.90
CA SER A 223 -10.35 2.05 -9.60
C SER A 223 -9.80 3.09 -8.61
N ILE A 224 -10.52 3.34 -7.50
CA ILE A 224 -10.02 4.15 -6.38
C ILE A 224 -8.90 3.41 -5.65
N ALA A 225 -9.08 2.13 -5.30
CA ALA A 225 -8.05 1.33 -4.62
C ALA A 225 -6.72 1.26 -5.41
N LYS A 226 -6.78 1.21 -6.75
CA LYS A 226 -5.57 1.28 -7.62
C LYS A 226 -4.73 2.54 -7.37
N ASN A 227 -5.36 3.68 -7.12
CA ASN A 227 -4.65 4.94 -6.80
C ASN A 227 -3.94 4.90 -5.44
N TYR A 228 -4.25 3.90 -4.61
CA TYR A 228 -3.69 3.70 -3.28
C TYR A 228 -3.00 2.32 -3.18
N SER A 229 -2.52 1.77 -4.29
CA SER A 229 -1.82 0.47 -4.31
C SER A 229 -0.61 0.43 -3.38
N GLU A 230 0.14 1.53 -3.25
CA GLU A 230 1.23 1.66 -2.27
C GLU A 230 0.76 1.52 -0.82
N LEU A 231 -0.42 2.07 -0.49
CA LEU A 231 -0.99 1.94 0.85
C LEU A 231 -1.32 0.47 1.17
N VAL A 232 -1.82 -0.28 0.18
CA VAL A 232 -2.11 -1.71 0.33
C VAL A 232 -0.82 -2.52 0.44
N LEU A 233 0.20 -2.19 -0.36
CA LEU A 233 1.52 -2.81 -0.26
C LEU A 233 2.10 -2.64 1.15
N GLU A 234 2.13 -1.40 1.66
CA GLU A 234 2.64 -1.11 3.00
C GLU A 234 1.79 -1.79 4.09
N ALA A 235 0.47 -1.86 3.93
CA ALA A 235 -0.40 -2.59 4.85
C ALA A 235 -0.12 -4.11 4.87
N CYS A 236 0.18 -4.71 3.71
CA CYS A 236 0.49 -6.13 3.59
C CYS A 236 1.78 -6.52 4.33
N ILE A 237 2.78 -5.65 4.30
CA ILE A 237 4.09 -5.90 4.93
C ILE A 237 4.27 -5.19 6.28
N PHE A 238 3.23 -4.55 6.78
CA PHE A 238 3.27 -3.76 8.01
C PHE A 238 3.60 -4.60 9.25
N GLY A 239 4.30 -3.96 10.17
CA GLY A 239 4.65 -4.51 11.48
C GLY A 239 5.97 -3.93 11.92
N THR A 240 5.93 -3.16 13.00
CA THR A 240 7.10 -2.45 13.50
C THR A 240 8.01 -3.38 14.30
N VAL A 241 9.30 -3.10 14.34
CA VAL A 241 10.26 -3.80 15.21
C VAL A 241 10.65 -2.88 16.33
N PHE A 242 10.00 -3.09 17.47
CA PHE A 242 10.28 -2.34 18.69
C PHE A 242 11.65 -2.69 19.26
N ARG A 243 12.32 -1.68 19.81
CA ARG A 243 13.51 -1.86 20.66
C ARG A 243 13.09 -2.57 21.96
N ARG A 244 14.05 -3.14 22.70
CA ARG A 244 13.76 -3.95 23.89
C ARG A 244 12.96 -3.19 24.95
N ASP A 245 13.29 -1.92 25.17
CA ASP A 245 12.60 -1.00 26.07
C ASP A 245 11.14 -0.76 25.65
N GLN A 246 10.91 -0.57 24.35
CA GLN A 246 9.56 -0.40 23.80
C GLN A 246 8.73 -1.70 23.88
N ARG A 247 9.35 -2.87 23.68
CA ARG A 247 8.67 -4.16 23.88
C ARG A 247 8.23 -4.37 25.32
N LEU A 248 9.10 -4.06 26.28
CA LEU A 248 8.74 -4.11 27.70
C LEU A 248 7.50 -3.24 28.01
N ILE A 249 7.41 -2.05 27.42
CA ILE A 249 6.22 -1.19 27.57
C ILE A 249 4.99 -1.87 27.00
N GLN A 250 5.09 -2.53 25.84
CA GLN A 250 3.98 -3.26 25.22
C GLN A 250 3.58 -4.51 25.99
N ASP A 251 4.53 -5.25 26.54
CA ASP A 251 4.27 -6.44 27.36
C ASP A 251 3.51 -6.04 28.63
N VAL A 252 3.91 -4.94 29.27
CA VAL A 252 3.21 -4.37 30.43
C VAL A 252 1.80 -3.89 30.04
N GLN A 253 1.66 -3.21 28.89
CA GLN A 253 0.34 -2.79 28.40
C GLN A 253 -0.57 -3.99 28.13
N THR A 254 -0.06 -5.02 27.45
CA THR A 254 -0.79 -6.26 27.13
C THR A 254 -1.17 -7.00 28.41
N PHE A 255 -0.27 -7.07 29.39
CA PHE A 255 -0.56 -7.66 30.70
C PHE A 255 -1.71 -6.91 31.38
N ILE A 256 -1.65 -5.57 31.43
CA ILE A 256 -2.71 -4.75 32.00
C ILE A 256 -4.03 -4.99 31.26
N GLU A 257 -4.03 -4.98 29.92
CA GLU A 257 -5.22 -5.25 29.09
C GLU A 257 -5.83 -6.64 29.39
N ASN A 258 -4.99 -7.66 29.62
CA ASN A 258 -5.41 -9.01 29.95
C ASN A 258 -6.04 -9.16 31.34
N LEU A 259 -5.83 -8.20 32.26
CA LEU A 259 -6.57 -8.14 33.53
C LEU A 259 -8.06 -7.80 33.32
N GLY A 260 -8.47 -7.40 32.11
CA GLY A 260 -9.87 -7.17 31.76
C GLY A 260 -10.52 -6.12 32.67
N HIS A 261 -11.76 -6.36 33.09
CA HIS A 261 -12.51 -5.44 33.94
C HIS A 261 -11.99 -5.33 35.38
N GLU A 262 -11.06 -6.20 35.80
CA GLU A 262 -10.44 -6.13 37.14
C GLU A 262 -9.47 -4.95 37.26
N CYS A 263 -8.94 -4.44 36.13
CA CYS A 263 -8.14 -3.24 36.12
C CYS A 263 -9.01 -2.01 35.81
N ALA A 264 -9.09 -1.06 36.73
CA ALA A 264 -9.85 0.19 36.55
C ALA A 264 -9.41 0.99 35.31
N ALA A 265 -8.13 0.89 34.91
CA ALA A 265 -7.63 1.53 33.70
C ALA A 265 -8.30 1.01 32.43
N ASN A 266 -8.66 -0.29 32.38
CA ASN A 266 -9.29 -0.91 31.21
C ASN A 266 -10.78 -0.56 31.08
N VAL A 267 -11.41 -0.06 32.14
CA VAL A 267 -12.79 0.46 32.07
C VAL A 267 -12.84 1.80 31.34
N VAL A 268 -11.76 2.57 31.42
CA VAL A 268 -11.63 3.91 30.78
C VAL A 268 -10.99 3.81 29.40
N ILE A 269 -10.12 2.82 29.18
CA ILE A 269 -9.40 2.63 27.91
C ILE A 269 -10.11 1.55 27.09
N GLU A 270 -10.82 1.94 26.04
CA GLU A 270 -11.37 0.98 25.07
C GLU A 270 -10.23 0.17 24.43
N ASN A 271 -10.25 -1.16 24.60
CA ASN A 271 -9.25 -2.11 24.11
C ASN A 271 -9.30 -2.32 22.58
N THR A 272 -9.56 -1.26 21.81
CA THR A 272 -9.79 -1.39 20.38
C THR A 272 -8.51 -1.18 19.60
N LYS A 273 -7.87 -2.29 19.25
CA LYS A 273 -7.04 -2.46 18.04
C LYS A 273 -5.68 -1.77 18.09
N ARG A 274 -4.84 -2.12 19.07
CA ARG A 274 -3.41 -1.73 19.07
C ARG A 274 -2.49 -2.73 18.38
N GLU A 275 -2.97 -3.93 18.11
CA GLU A 275 -2.15 -4.97 17.49
C GLU A 275 -1.71 -4.57 16.07
N ASP A 276 -0.41 -4.43 15.83
CA ASP A 276 0.14 -4.04 14.52
C ASP A 276 -0.21 -5.05 13.42
N HIS A 277 -0.30 -6.34 13.78
CA HIS A 277 -0.69 -7.38 12.83
C HIS A 277 -2.13 -7.24 12.34
N TYR A 278 -2.99 -6.47 13.03
CA TYR A 278 -4.35 -6.19 12.58
C TYR A 278 -4.39 -5.43 11.24
N VAL A 279 -3.37 -4.62 10.93
CA VAL A 279 -3.21 -4.00 9.60
C VAL A 279 -3.16 -5.09 8.53
N ARG A 280 -2.31 -6.10 8.74
CA ARG A 280 -2.14 -7.23 7.82
C ARG A 280 -3.43 -8.05 7.72
N VAL A 281 -4.15 -8.26 8.83
CA VAL A 281 -5.46 -8.93 8.83
C VAL A 281 -6.45 -8.18 7.94
N CYS A 282 -6.55 -6.85 8.05
CA CYS A 282 -7.41 -6.03 7.19
C CYS A 282 -7.01 -6.16 5.70
N ALA A 283 -5.72 -6.09 5.41
CA ALA A 283 -5.20 -6.21 4.04
C ALA A 283 -5.52 -7.60 3.45
N VAL A 284 -5.24 -8.67 4.19
CA VAL A 284 -5.55 -10.05 3.77
C VAL A 284 -7.06 -10.23 3.55
N LYS A 285 -7.91 -9.71 4.45
CA LYS A 285 -9.38 -9.72 4.26
C LYS A 285 -9.76 -9.11 2.91
N PHE A 286 -9.24 -7.92 2.64
CA PHE A 286 -9.51 -7.20 1.40
C PHE A 286 -9.06 -8.00 0.18
N LEU A 287 -7.85 -8.57 0.19
CA LEU A 287 -7.33 -9.38 -0.92
C LEU A 287 -8.17 -10.65 -1.16
N CYS A 288 -8.60 -11.33 -0.10
CA CYS A 288 -9.45 -12.51 -0.21
C CYS A 288 -10.84 -12.22 -0.82
N LEU A 289 -11.32 -10.98 -0.71
CA LEU A 289 -12.60 -10.53 -1.28
C LEU A 289 -12.49 -10.15 -2.76
N LEU A 290 -11.28 -10.09 -3.33
CA LEU A 290 -11.10 -9.77 -4.73
C LEU A 290 -11.46 -10.96 -5.63
N ASP A 291 -12.41 -10.72 -6.54
CA ASP A 291 -12.76 -11.67 -7.59
C ASP A 291 -11.70 -11.74 -8.71
N GLY A 292 -11.19 -12.94 -8.99
CA GLY A 292 -10.23 -13.19 -10.07
C GLY A 292 -10.84 -13.14 -11.47
N SER A 293 -12.16 -13.29 -11.59
CA SER A 293 -12.88 -13.16 -12.86
C SER A 293 -13.03 -11.70 -13.31
N ASN A 294 -12.94 -10.75 -12.37
CA ASN A 294 -12.97 -9.32 -12.68
C ASN A 294 -11.60 -8.82 -13.17
N MET A 295 -11.54 -8.28 -14.39
CA MET A 295 -10.30 -7.79 -15.00
C MET A 295 -9.62 -6.68 -14.19
N SER A 296 -10.38 -5.78 -13.57
CA SER A 296 -9.80 -4.70 -12.76
C SER A 296 -9.16 -5.23 -11.49
N HIS A 297 -9.80 -6.22 -10.85
CA HIS A 297 -9.31 -6.92 -9.66
C HIS A 297 -8.07 -7.73 -9.98
N LYS A 298 -8.10 -8.48 -11.07
CA LYS A 298 -6.97 -9.24 -11.58
C LYS A 298 -5.75 -8.33 -11.80
N LEU A 299 -5.89 -7.25 -12.57
CA LEU A 299 -4.79 -6.32 -12.82
C LEU A 299 -4.24 -5.67 -11.54
N PHE A 300 -5.09 -5.40 -10.55
CA PHE A 300 -4.64 -4.88 -9.26
C PHE A 300 -3.82 -5.91 -8.47
N MET A 301 -4.27 -7.17 -8.43
CA MET A 301 -3.54 -8.26 -7.76
C MET A 301 -2.20 -8.56 -8.44
N GLU A 302 -2.17 -8.50 -9.77
CA GLU A 302 -0.94 -8.66 -10.57
C GLU A 302 0.06 -7.53 -10.30
N ASP A 303 -0.40 -6.27 -10.31
CA ASP A 303 0.43 -5.10 -9.96
C ASP A 303 1.00 -5.23 -8.54
N LEU A 304 0.16 -5.58 -7.56
CA LEU A 304 0.59 -5.79 -6.18
C LEU A 304 1.63 -6.91 -6.06
N ALA A 305 1.44 -8.03 -6.77
CA ALA A 305 2.39 -9.14 -6.76
C ALA A 305 3.75 -8.76 -7.36
N ILE A 306 3.76 -7.97 -8.44
CA ILE A 306 5.00 -7.41 -9.01
C ILE A 306 5.70 -6.53 -7.98
N LYS A 307 4.98 -5.58 -7.36
CA LYS A 307 5.54 -4.68 -6.33
C LYS A 307 6.09 -5.42 -5.12
N LEU A 308 5.43 -6.50 -4.70
CA LEU A 308 5.89 -7.37 -3.61
C LEU A 308 7.22 -8.06 -3.95
N LEU A 309 7.35 -8.60 -5.17
CA LEU A 309 8.59 -9.21 -5.64
C LEU A 309 9.72 -8.18 -5.81
N ASP A 310 9.40 -6.99 -6.32
CA ASP A 310 10.36 -5.88 -6.42
C ASP A 310 10.84 -5.43 -5.02
N LYS A 311 9.93 -5.40 -4.03
CA LYS A 311 10.28 -5.11 -2.64
C LYS A 311 11.19 -6.19 -2.05
N ASP A 312 10.96 -7.49 -2.32
CA ASP A 312 11.85 -8.58 -1.87
C ASP A 312 13.26 -8.41 -2.44
N GLU A 313 13.36 -8.06 -3.72
CA GLU A 313 14.64 -7.80 -4.39
C GLU A 313 15.36 -6.57 -3.79
N LEU A 314 14.64 -5.46 -3.57
CA LEU A 314 15.19 -4.25 -2.94
C LEU A 314 15.69 -4.53 -1.52
N VAL A 315 14.92 -5.27 -0.73
CA VAL A 315 15.34 -5.67 0.63
C VAL A 315 16.59 -6.55 0.57
N SER A 316 16.70 -7.43 -0.43
CA SER A 316 17.87 -8.28 -0.66
C SER A 316 19.14 -7.50 -1.02
N LYS A 317 19.02 -6.42 -1.79
CA LYS A 317 20.14 -5.56 -2.20
C LYS A 317 20.72 -4.75 -1.04
N SER A 318 19.90 -4.39 -0.07
CA SER A 318 20.32 -3.54 1.05
C SER A 318 21.41 -4.19 1.94
N ARG A 319 21.32 -5.50 2.20
CA ARG A 319 22.35 -6.32 2.86
C ARG A 319 22.23 -7.78 2.44
N THR A 320 23.33 -8.37 1.95
CA THR A 320 23.39 -9.76 1.45
C THR A 320 23.22 -10.83 2.54
N ARG A 321 23.50 -10.50 3.82
CA ARG A 321 23.21 -11.38 4.97
C ARG A 321 22.55 -10.58 6.08
N TYR A 322 21.42 -11.10 6.56
CA TYR A 322 20.67 -10.52 7.66
C TYR A 322 20.30 -11.59 8.69
N TYR A 323 20.16 -11.16 9.94
CA TYR A 323 19.91 -12.05 11.07
C TYR A 323 18.44 -12.50 11.12
N VAL A 324 18.23 -13.69 11.70
CA VAL A 324 16.89 -14.20 12.04
C VAL A 324 16.15 -13.15 12.87
N ASN A 325 14.87 -12.95 12.57
CA ASN A 325 13.99 -11.96 13.22
C ASN A 325 14.42 -10.49 13.11
N SER A 326 15.36 -10.16 12.21
CA SER A 326 15.62 -8.76 11.81
C SER A 326 14.46 -8.18 11.00
N GLN A 327 14.42 -6.85 10.83
CA GLN A 327 13.39 -6.19 10.02
C GLN A 327 13.34 -6.73 8.58
N GLN A 328 14.51 -6.93 7.97
CA GLN A 328 14.60 -7.47 6.60
C GLN A 328 14.00 -8.89 6.53
N HIS A 329 14.33 -9.75 7.48
CA HIS A 329 13.77 -11.10 7.58
C HIS A 329 12.25 -11.09 7.72
N ARG A 330 11.70 -10.26 8.61
CA ARG A 330 10.27 -10.17 8.87
C ARG A 330 9.51 -9.65 7.66
N VAL A 331 10.00 -8.59 7.03
CA VAL A 331 9.40 -8.03 5.80
C VAL A 331 9.34 -9.07 4.70
N LYS A 332 10.43 -9.82 4.48
CA LYS A 332 10.45 -10.90 3.47
C LYS A 332 9.46 -12.02 3.78
N ASN A 333 9.37 -12.47 5.03
CA ASN A 333 8.35 -13.46 5.42
C ASN A 333 6.94 -12.96 5.10
N ARG A 334 6.63 -11.70 5.45
CA ARG A 334 5.32 -11.09 5.14
C ARG A 334 5.06 -11.00 3.64
N ILE A 335 6.07 -10.67 2.82
CA ILE A 335 5.95 -10.65 1.36
C ILE A 335 5.52 -12.03 0.84
N TRP A 336 6.25 -13.09 1.22
CA TRP A 336 5.96 -14.44 0.73
C TRP A 336 4.64 -15.01 1.26
N GLN A 337 4.24 -14.65 2.48
CA GLN A 337 2.89 -14.94 2.99
C GLN A 337 1.80 -14.35 2.09
N ILE A 338 1.96 -13.09 1.65
CA ILE A 338 0.97 -12.41 0.81
C ILE A 338 0.99 -12.95 -0.62
N LEU A 339 2.15 -13.30 -1.18
CA LEU A 339 2.24 -13.98 -2.47
C LEU A 339 1.50 -15.32 -2.46
N LEU A 340 1.60 -16.08 -1.37
CA LEU A 340 0.81 -17.30 -1.17
C LEU A 340 -0.69 -17.01 -1.07
N VAL A 341 -1.13 -15.90 -0.47
CA VAL A 341 -2.56 -15.53 -0.47
C VAL A 341 -3.07 -15.21 -1.89
N LEU A 342 -2.24 -14.54 -2.71
CA LEU A 342 -2.63 -14.13 -4.07
C LEU A 342 -2.55 -15.26 -5.11
N PHE A 343 -1.67 -16.25 -4.90
CA PHE A 343 -1.39 -17.33 -5.86
C PHE A 343 -2.63 -18.00 -6.50
N PRO A 344 -3.72 -18.29 -5.78
CA PRO A 344 -4.87 -19.00 -6.37
C PRO A 344 -5.51 -18.21 -7.51
N LYS A 345 -5.38 -16.88 -7.49
CA LYS A 345 -5.91 -15.96 -8.48
C LYS A 345 -4.98 -15.72 -9.68
N PHE A 346 -3.73 -16.19 -9.63
CA PHE A 346 -2.81 -16.06 -10.76
C PHE A 346 -3.12 -17.04 -11.87
N ASP A 347 -3.04 -16.56 -13.11
CA ASP A 347 -3.10 -17.36 -14.31
C ASP A 347 -1.71 -17.67 -14.86
N GLN A 348 -1.68 -18.49 -15.92
CA GLN A 348 -0.46 -18.92 -16.57
C GLN A 348 0.32 -17.75 -17.21
N ASP A 349 -0.37 -16.82 -17.87
CA ASP A 349 0.26 -15.72 -18.61
C ASP A 349 0.96 -14.74 -17.66
N PHE A 350 0.36 -14.45 -16.52
CA PHE A 350 0.97 -13.65 -15.48
C PHE A 350 2.14 -14.39 -14.82
N LEU A 351 1.98 -15.67 -14.46
CA LEU A 351 3.06 -16.46 -13.88
C LEU A 351 4.29 -16.53 -14.80
N ASN A 352 4.09 -16.66 -16.12
CA ASN A 352 5.19 -16.61 -17.08
C ASN A 352 6.06 -15.35 -16.94
N LYS A 353 5.47 -14.21 -16.57
CA LYS A 353 6.19 -12.93 -16.39
C LYS A 353 6.99 -12.87 -15.09
N ILE A 354 6.52 -13.55 -14.03
CA ILE A 354 7.10 -13.42 -12.68
C ILE A 354 7.89 -14.64 -12.21
N ILE A 355 7.76 -15.80 -12.87
CA ILE A 355 8.37 -17.07 -12.44
C ILE A 355 9.89 -16.99 -12.30
N ASP A 356 10.57 -16.22 -13.18
CA ASP A 356 12.01 -16.03 -13.08
C ASP A 356 12.40 -15.34 -11.77
N LYS A 357 11.65 -14.30 -11.37
CA LYS A 357 11.88 -13.62 -10.08
C LYS A 357 11.69 -14.57 -8.90
N ILE A 358 10.69 -15.45 -8.96
CA ILE A 358 10.43 -16.45 -7.92
C ILE A 358 11.60 -17.45 -7.81
N PHE A 359 12.06 -17.98 -8.94
CA PHE A 359 13.21 -18.90 -8.94
C PHE A 359 14.49 -18.20 -8.48
N GLN A 360 14.74 -16.96 -8.92
CA GLN A 360 15.87 -16.16 -8.43
C GLN A 360 15.82 -15.94 -6.91
N ALA A 361 14.63 -15.70 -6.33
CA ALA A 361 14.50 -15.60 -4.89
C ALA A 361 14.86 -16.91 -4.15
N GLY A 362 14.57 -18.07 -4.75
CA GLY A 362 14.98 -19.38 -4.24
C GLY A 362 16.49 -19.61 -4.25
N PHE A 363 17.21 -18.94 -5.16
CA PHE A 363 18.67 -18.94 -5.20
C PHE A 363 19.30 -18.03 -4.15
N ILE A 364 18.71 -16.86 -3.91
CA ILE A 364 19.34 -15.79 -3.13
C ILE A 364 19.04 -15.92 -1.62
N ASN A 365 17.87 -16.41 -1.24
CA ASN A 365 17.46 -16.44 0.16
C ASN A 365 18.12 -17.59 0.93
N ASN A 366 18.63 -17.28 2.14
CA ASN A 366 19.36 -18.21 3.00
C ASN A 366 18.65 -18.52 4.33
N GLN A 367 17.51 -17.90 4.62
CA GLN A 367 16.75 -18.12 5.84
C GLN A 367 15.70 -19.21 5.60
N ALA A 368 15.70 -20.23 6.45
CA ALA A 368 14.84 -21.41 6.29
C ALA A 368 13.34 -21.07 6.23
N SER A 369 12.86 -20.18 7.09
CA SER A 369 11.45 -19.73 7.10
C SER A 369 10.98 -19.16 5.76
N ILE A 370 11.83 -18.35 5.11
CA ILE A 370 11.54 -17.75 3.81
C ILE A 370 11.63 -18.81 2.71
N LYS A 371 12.64 -19.68 2.78
CA LYS A 371 12.79 -20.81 1.85
C LYS A 371 11.54 -21.67 1.84
N TYR A 372 10.96 -22.02 2.99
CA TYR A 372 9.72 -22.82 3.04
C TYR A 372 8.57 -22.17 2.28
N PHE A 373 8.39 -20.85 2.36
CA PHE A 373 7.34 -20.17 1.59
C PHE A 373 7.64 -20.12 0.09
N ILE A 374 8.91 -19.93 -0.30
CA ILE A 374 9.35 -19.95 -1.70
C ILE A 374 9.19 -21.35 -2.30
N GLU A 375 9.66 -22.37 -1.60
CA GLU A 375 9.53 -23.78 -1.98
C GLU A 375 8.06 -24.14 -2.13
N TRP A 376 7.23 -23.73 -1.17
CA TRP A 376 5.80 -23.99 -1.22
C TRP A 376 5.12 -23.36 -2.42
N ILE A 377 5.35 -22.08 -2.70
CA ILE A 377 4.72 -21.44 -3.88
C ILE A 377 5.23 -22.06 -5.18
N ILE A 378 6.50 -22.50 -5.26
CA ILE A 378 7.01 -23.24 -6.41
C ILE A 378 6.27 -24.58 -6.57
N ILE A 379 6.11 -25.37 -5.50
CA ILE A 379 5.36 -26.63 -5.53
C ILE A 379 3.94 -26.38 -6.05
N LEU A 380 3.26 -25.36 -5.53
CA LEU A 380 1.90 -24.99 -5.94
C LEU A 380 1.83 -24.57 -7.42
N ILE A 381 2.80 -23.77 -7.90
CA ILE A 381 2.90 -23.38 -9.31
C ILE A 381 3.08 -24.61 -10.19
N LEU A 382 4.03 -25.50 -9.88
CA LEU A 382 4.31 -26.69 -10.69
C LEU A 382 3.13 -27.65 -10.73
N HIS A 383 2.41 -27.80 -9.61
CA HIS A 383 1.20 -28.61 -9.51
C HIS A 383 0.03 -28.04 -10.33
N LYS A 384 -0.21 -26.72 -10.25
CA LYS A 384 -1.30 -26.04 -10.97
C LYS A 384 -0.99 -25.92 -12.48
N PHE A 385 0.27 -25.71 -12.80
CA PHE A 385 0.77 -25.37 -14.13
C PHE A 385 2.05 -26.18 -14.49
N PRO A 386 1.91 -27.47 -14.84
CA PRO A 386 3.03 -28.36 -15.13
C PRO A 386 3.96 -27.91 -16.26
N GLN A 387 3.54 -27.00 -17.14
CA GLN A 387 4.37 -26.44 -18.21
C GLN A 387 5.60 -25.68 -17.69
N PHE A 388 5.65 -25.33 -16.40
CA PHE A 388 6.81 -24.72 -15.78
C PHE A 388 7.89 -25.74 -15.36
N LEU A 389 7.61 -27.05 -15.40
CA LEU A 389 8.58 -28.10 -15.05
C LEU A 389 9.89 -28.04 -15.85
N PRO A 390 9.90 -27.84 -17.18
CA PRO A 390 11.16 -27.69 -17.92
C PRO A 390 11.98 -26.50 -17.43
N LYS A 391 11.31 -25.38 -17.11
CA LYS A 391 11.96 -24.18 -16.59
C LYS A 391 12.54 -24.41 -15.19
N PHE A 392 11.84 -25.19 -14.36
CA PHE A 392 12.33 -25.63 -13.06
C PHE A 392 13.54 -26.58 -13.18
N TRP A 393 13.57 -27.49 -14.15
CA TRP A 393 14.77 -28.31 -14.42
C TRP A 393 16.00 -27.49 -14.82
N ASN A 394 15.81 -26.40 -15.56
CA ASN A 394 16.92 -25.50 -15.88
C ASN A 394 17.58 -24.88 -14.63
N CYS A 395 16.89 -24.82 -13.48
CA CYS A 395 17.47 -24.34 -12.22
C CYS A 395 18.61 -25.24 -11.72
N PHE A 396 18.65 -26.52 -12.08
CA PHE A 396 19.73 -27.44 -11.73
C PHE A 396 20.94 -27.34 -12.67
N SER A 397 20.78 -26.68 -13.83
CA SER A 397 21.83 -26.52 -14.84
C SER A 397 22.63 -25.21 -14.70
N TYR A 398 22.29 -24.34 -13.74
CA TYR A 398 23.00 -23.07 -13.52
C TYR A 398 24.40 -23.26 -12.92
N GLY A 399 25.35 -22.37 -13.23
CA GLY A 399 26.79 -22.54 -12.98
C GLY A 399 27.24 -22.87 -11.54
N GLU A 400 28.39 -23.55 -11.44
CA GLU A 400 29.00 -24.17 -10.24
C GLU A 400 29.11 -23.29 -8.98
N GLU A 401 29.08 -21.96 -9.10
CA GLU A 401 29.24 -21.05 -7.95
C GLU A 401 27.93 -20.81 -7.19
N ASN A 402 26.78 -20.73 -7.87
CA ASN A 402 25.48 -20.52 -7.22
C ASN A 402 24.90 -21.82 -6.62
N LEU A 403 25.24 -22.97 -7.21
CA LEU A 403 24.76 -24.31 -6.83
C LEU A 403 25.08 -24.69 -5.36
N LYS A 404 26.21 -24.21 -4.81
CA LYS A 404 26.75 -24.71 -3.52
C LYS A 404 25.91 -24.35 -2.29
N THR A 405 25.02 -23.35 -2.37
CA THR A 405 24.22 -22.90 -1.21
C THR A 405 22.70 -22.85 -1.45
N SER A 406 22.27 -22.96 -2.69
CA SER A 406 20.88 -22.72 -3.10
C SER A 406 20.16 -23.95 -3.66
N ILE A 407 20.89 -24.99 -4.09
CA ILE A 407 20.29 -26.18 -4.67
C ILE A 407 19.37 -26.92 -3.69
N CYS A 408 19.62 -26.78 -2.38
CA CYS A 408 18.79 -27.36 -1.34
C CYS A 408 17.33 -26.90 -1.43
N THR A 409 17.08 -25.65 -1.83
CA THR A 409 15.73 -25.12 -2.06
C THR A 409 15.00 -25.91 -3.14
N PHE A 410 15.66 -26.15 -4.28
CA PHE A 410 15.07 -26.87 -5.41
C PHE A 410 14.99 -28.38 -5.16
N LEU A 411 15.94 -28.95 -4.42
CA LEU A 411 15.88 -30.35 -3.94
C LEU A 411 14.74 -30.55 -2.94
N SER A 412 14.44 -29.55 -2.12
CA SER A 412 13.30 -29.57 -1.19
C SER A 412 11.98 -29.64 -1.97
N VAL A 413 11.80 -28.80 -3.00
CA VAL A 413 10.65 -28.87 -3.92
C VAL A 413 10.54 -30.26 -4.58
N LEU A 414 11.67 -30.84 -4.99
CA LEU A 414 11.74 -32.16 -5.61
C LEU A 414 11.26 -33.30 -4.71
N SER A 415 11.39 -33.17 -3.39
CA SER A 415 10.89 -34.17 -2.44
C SER A 415 9.37 -34.33 -2.48
N HIS A 416 8.65 -33.36 -3.06
CA HIS A 416 7.19 -33.37 -3.25
C HIS A 416 6.79 -33.64 -4.72
N LEU A 417 7.67 -34.26 -5.52
CA LEU A 417 7.42 -34.50 -6.95
C LEU A 417 6.20 -35.41 -7.20
N ASP A 418 5.93 -36.34 -6.29
CA ASP A 418 4.74 -37.18 -6.30
C ASP A 418 3.45 -36.34 -6.26
N ILE A 419 3.38 -35.37 -5.35
CA ILE A 419 2.26 -34.43 -5.24
C ILE A 419 2.20 -33.53 -6.48
N ILE A 420 3.34 -33.02 -6.95
CA ILE A 420 3.39 -32.15 -8.15
C ILE A 420 2.85 -32.88 -9.38
N THR A 421 3.12 -34.17 -9.51
CA THR A 421 2.78 -34.96 -10.70
C THR A 421 1.42 -35.65 -10.63
N GLU A 422 0.73 -35.63 -9.49
CA GLU A 422 -0.59 -36.21 -9.28
C GLU A 422 -1.61 -35.73 -10.34
N ASN A 423 -1.70 -34.42 -10.56
CA ASN A 423 -2.56 -33.80 -11.59
C ASN A 423 -2.21 -34.22 -13.03
N ILE A 424 -0.95 -34.56 -13.31
CA ILE A 424 -0.52 -34.98 -14.64
C ILE A 424 -1.00 -36.40 -14.90
N LEU A 425 -0.93 -37.26 -13.89
CA LEU A 425 -1.38 -38.66 -13.96
C LEU A 425 -2.91 -38.76 -14.05
N GLU A 426 -3.66 -37.93 -13.33
CA GLU A 426 -5.12 -37.87 -13.43
C GLU A 426 -5.61 -37.33 -14.77
N LYS A 427 -4.95 -36.29 -15.34
CA LYS A 427 -5.30 -35.79 -16.68
C LYS A 427 -4.95 -36.79 -17.79
N ARG A 428 -3.98 -37.67 -17.57
CA ARG A 428 -3.61 -38.75 -18.51
C ARG A 428 -4.56 -39.94 -18.43
N SER A 429 -5.17 -40.22 -17.28
CA SER A 429 -6.15 -41.31 -17.14
C SER A 429 -7.52 -40.99 -17.74
N VAL A 430 -7.87 -39.70 -17.89
CA VAL A 430 -9.09 -39.26 -18.61
C VAL A 430 -8.90 -39.22 -20.14
N CYS A 431 -7.65 -39.10 -20.62
CA CYS A 431 -7.29 -39.14 -22.03
C CYS A 431 -6.19 -40.17 -22.30
N GLY A 432 -6.57 -41.45 -22.33
CA GLY A 432 -5.72 -42.52 -22.84
C GLY A 432 -5.51 -43.66 -21.86
N GLY A 433 -6.39 -44.66 -21.93
CA GLY A 433 -5.96 -46.01 -21.62
C GLY A 433 -4.84 -46.40 -22.59
N VAL A 434 -3.72 -46.87 -22.04
CA VAL A 434 -2.88 -47.98 -22.55
C VAL A 434 -1.61 -48.03 -21.67
N GLY A 435 -1.32 -49.23 -21.17
CA GLY A 435 0.05 -49.70 -20.97
C GLY A 435 0.64 -49.44 -19.59
N GLY A 436 0.40 -50.38 -18.66
CA GLY A 436 1.22 -50.51 -17.47
C GLY A 436 2.67 -50.83 -17.84
N ALA A 437 3.61 -50.20 -17.14
CA ALA A 437 4.97 -50.66 -17.04
C ALA A 437 5.41 -50.50 -15.57
N ARG A 438 5.42 -51.63 -14.86
CA ARG A 438 6.18 -51.79 -13.62
C ARG A 438 7.66 -51.70 -13.99
N SER A 439 8.36 -50.67 -13.53
CA SER A 439 9.82 -50.64 -13.54
C SER A 439 10.33 -51.28 -12.25
N SER A 440 10.62 -52.59 -12.35
CA SER A 440 11.41 -53.36 -11.40
C SER A 440 12.82 -52.78 -11.26
N GLY A 441 13.38 -52.89 -10.06
CA GLY A 441 14.66 -52.29 -9.70
C GLY A 441 15.87 -52.81 -10.46
N ALA A 442 16.88 -51.95 -10.52
CA ALA A 442 18.28 -52.30 -10.77
C ALA A 442 19.16 -51.27 -10.04
N CYS A 443 19.49 -51.57 -8.77
CA CYS A 443 20.60 -50.90 -8.09
C CYS A 443 21.91 -51.50 -8.64
N GLY A 444 22.63 -50.73 -9.44
CA GLY A 444 24.04 -51.00 -9.75
C GLY A 444 24.91 -50.48 -8.61
N GLU A 445 25.60 -51.38 -7.92
CA GLU A 445 26.64 -51.04 -6.94
C GLU A 445 27.83 -50.37 -7.64
N ALA A 446 28.04 -49.09 -7.37
CA ALA A 446 29.31 -48.41 -7.64
C ALA A 446 29.93 -47.99 -6.30
N SER A 447 30.89 -48.77 -5.83
CA SER A 447 31.63 -48.55 -4.60
C SER A 447 32.70 -47.46 -4.77
N VAL A 448 32.35 -46.21 -4.46
CA VAL A 448 33.33 -45.19 -4.06
C VAL A 448 33.20 -45.04 -2.55
N VAL A 449 34.20 -45.54 -1.80
CA VAL A 449 34.22 -45.50 -0.33
C VAL A 449 34.45 -44.05 0.12
N PRO A 450 33.46 -43.36 0.71
CA PRO A 450 33.70 -42.07 1.34
C PRO A 450 34.50 -42.31 2.63
N SER A 451 35.31 -41.34 3.04
CA SER A 451 35.98 -41.39 4.35
C SER A 451 34.97 -41.67 5.47
N ARG A 452 35.31 -42.54 6.44
CA ARG A 452 34.39 -42.97 7.53
C ARG A 452 33.70 -41.82 8.27
N SER A 453 34.31 -40.64 8.32
CA SER A 453 33.73 -39.43 8.92
C SER A 453 32.61 -38.81 8.08
N SER A 454 32.78 -38.72 6.75
CA SER A 454 31.78 -38.11 5.83
C SER A 454 30.52 -38.97 5.71
N PHE A 455 30.64 -40.31 5.71
CA PHE A 455 29.49 -41.22 5.73
C PHE A 455 28.65 -41.07 7.02
N SER A 456 29.31 -40.86 8.17
CA SER A 456 28.62 -40.67 9.45
C SER A 456 27.84 -39.35 9.52
N SER A 457 28.37 -38.27 8.93
CA SER A 457 27.71 -36.98 8.84
C SER A 457 26.57 -36.99 7.81
N ALA A 458 26.78 -37.62 6.66
CA ALA A 458 25.73 -37.81 5.65
C ALA A 458 24.56 -38.63 6.20
N LYS A 459 24.83 -39.71 6.95
CA LYS A 459 23.78 -40.52 7.60
C LYS A 459 22.99 -39.72 8.65
N LYS A 460 23.67 -38.91 9.47
CA LYS A 460 23.01 -38.03 10.44
C LYS A 460 22.17 -36.95 9.75
N ASN A 461 22.69 -36.32 8.70
CA ASN A 461 21.96 -35.32 7.93
C ASN A 461 20.75 -35.93 7.21
N TRP A 462 20.88 -37.15 6.67
CA TRP A 462 19.78 -37.90 6.08
C TRP A 462 18.67 -38.20 7.11
N GLN A 463 19.04 -38.66 8.31
CA GLN A 463 18.08 -38.86 9.41
C GLN A 463 17.36 -37.56 9.79
N ARG A 464 18.09 -36.43 9.87
CA ARG A 464 17.50 -35.11 10.13
C ARG A 464 16.50 -34.68 9.07
N ILE A 465 16.77 -34.97 7.79
CA ILE A 465 15.83 -34.70 6.68
C ILE A 465 14.58 -35.59 6.83
N GLN A 466 14.76 -36.86 7.16
CA GLN A 466 13.65 -37.79 7.39
C GLN A 466 12.81 -37.48 8.64
N GLU A 467 13.27 -36.58 9.51
CA GLU A 467 12.53 -36.13 10.70
C GLU A 467 12.00 -34.70 10.55
N HIS A 468 12.34 -34.01 9.45
CA HIS A 468 11.99 -32.62 9.25
C HIS A 468 10.52 -32.47 8.82
N PHE A 469 9.78 -31.60 9.51
CA PHE A 469 8.33 -31.44 9.30
C PHE A 469 7.96 -31.17 7.85
N PHE A 470 8.79 -30.42 7.11
CA PHE A 470 8.52 -30.06 5.72
C PHE A 470 8.48 -31.28 4.80
N PHE A 471 9.26 -32.32 5.10
CA PHE A 471 9.36 -33.53 4.28
C PHE A 471 8.44 -34.66 4.74
N THR A 472 8.02 -34.65 6.00
CA THR A 472 7.31 -35.80 6.60
C THR A 472 5.88 -35.54 7.01
N ALA A 473 5.57 -34.35 7.49
CA ALA A 473 4.25 -33.99 8.02
C ALA A 473 3.51 -33.00 7.12
N PHE A 474 4.25 -32.08 6.50
CA PHE A 474 3.71 -31.02 5.67
C PHE A 474 3.21 -31.56 4.32
N HIS A 475 1.97 -31.26 4.00
CA HIS A 475 1.35 -31.58 2.73
C HIS A 475 1.01 -30.29 1.97
N PRO A 476 1.75 -29.94 0.89
CA PRO A 476 1.63 -28.67 0.18
C PRO A 476 0.20 -28.26 -0.23
N LEU A 477 -0.67 -29.21 -0.59
CA LEU A 477 -2.06 -28.93 -0.97
C LEU A 477 -3.04 -28.89 0.22
N LYS A 478 -2.94 -29.83 1.17
CA LYS A 478 -3.87 -29.96 2.30
C LYS A 478 -3.61 -28.93 3.40
N ASP A 479 -2.35 -28.49 3.54
CA ASP A 479 -1.96 -27.46 4.49
C ASP A 479 -2.10 -26.05 3.93
N TYR A 480 -2.58 -25.89 2.70
CA TYR A 480 -2.72 -24.60 2.04
C TYR A 480 -3.93 -23.81 2.55
N CYS A 481 -3.74 -23.17 3.70
CA CYS A 481 -4.73 -22.36 4.39
C CYS A 481 -4.08 -21.16 5.11
N LEU A 482 -4.90 -20.19 5.53
CA LEU A 482 -4.43 -18.99 6.23
C LEU A 482 -3.75 -19.32 7.57
N GLU A 483 -4.24 -20.32 8.30
CA GLU A 483 -3.62 -20.74 9.57
C GLU A 483 -2.19 -21.23 9.35
N THR A 484 -1.95 -22.05 8.32
CA THR A 484 -0.58 -22.51 8.02
C THR A 484 0.33 -21.35 7.61
N ILE A 485 -0.16 -20.47 6.74
CA ILE A 485 0.62 -19.34 6.19
C ILE A 485 1.01 -18.35 7.30
N PHE A 486 0.07 -17.99 8.18
CA PHE A 486 0.24 -16.89 9.13
C PHE A 486 0.53 -17.31 10.57
N TYR A 487 0.27 -18.57 10.94
CA TYR A 487 0.49 -19.07 12.30
C TYR A 487 1.46 -20.25 12.35
N ILE A 488 1.16 -21.36 11.67
CA ILE A 488 1.90 -22.62 11.86
C ILE A 488 3.33 -22.51 11.32
N LEU A 489 3.52 -22.12 10.05
CA LEU A 489 4.87 -22.02 9.48
C LEU A 489 5.75 -20.97 10.19
N PRO A 490 5.25 -19.76 10.51
CA PRO A 490 6.02 -18.81 11.31
C PRO A 490 6.47 -19.38 12.66
N ARG A 491 5.57 -20.08 13.35
CA ARG A 491 5.84 -20.73 14.64
C ARG A 491 6.88 -21.85 14.52
N LEU A 492 6.71 -22.77 13.57
CA LEU A 492 7.62 -23.91 13.38
C LEU A 492 9.00 -23.49 12.89
N SER A 493 9.10 -22.40 12.13
CA SER A 493 10.37 -21.88 11.59
C SER A 493 11.09 -20.88 12.49
N GLY A 494 10.61 -20.65 13.72
CA GLY A 494 11.30 -19.83 14.72
C GLY A 494 11.18 -18.32 14.51
N LEU A 495 10.14 -17.85 13.81
CA LEU A 495 9.77 -16.44 13.86
C LEU A 495 9.27 -16.07 15.25
N ILE A 496 9.53 -14.84 15.67
CA ILE A 496 9.02 -14.30 16.93
C ILE A 496 7.48 -14.26 16.94
N GLU A 497 6.89 -14.39 18.12
CA GLU A 497 5.44 -14.44 18.34
C GLU A 497 4.70 -13.22 17.76
N ASP A 498 5.32 -12.03 17.74
CA ASP A 498 4.77 -10.81 17.13
C ASP A 498 4.37 -10.99 15.65
N GLU A 499 5.03 -11.92 14.94
CA GLU A 499 4.76 -12.17 13.52
C GLU A 499 3.59 -13.14 13.31
N TRP A 500 3.22 -13.91 14.33
CA TRP A 500 2.19 -14.94 14.27
C TRP A 500 0.81 -14.28 14.28
N ILE A 501 -0.07 -14.67 13.36
CA ILE A 501 -1.47 -14.25 13.38
C ILE A 501 -2.33 -15.46 13.64
N ALA A 502 -2.89 -15.54 14.84
CA ALA A 502 -3.79 -16.61 15.24
C ALA A 502 -5.04 -16.64 14.34
N ILE A 503 -5.53 -17.85 14.04
CA ILE A 503 -6.68 -18.04 13.15
C ILE A 503 -7.94 -17.32 13.65
N GLY A 504 -8.12 -17.19 14.97
CA GLY A 504 -9.22 -16.45 15.59
C GLY A 504 -9.35 -14.97 15.16
N LYS A 505 -8.29 -14.40 14.58
CA LYS A 505 -8.32 -13.04 13.99
C LYS A 505 -8.97 -13.02 12.61
N PHE A 506 -8.91 -14.14 11.88
CA PHE A 506 -9.53 -14.32 10.56
C PHE A 506 -10.94 -14.92 10.63
N THR A 507 -11.28 -15.69 11.67
CA THR A 507 -12.63 -16.29 11.84
C THR A 507 -13.75 -15.26 11.99
N ARG A 508 -13.43 -14.00 12.25
CA ARG A 508 -14.38 -12.88 12.27
C ARG A 508 -14.79 -12.41 10.86
N PHE A 509 -14.25 -13.01 9.80
CA PHE A 509 -14.60 -12.69 8.42
C PHE A 509 -15.91 -13.36 8.03
N THR A 510 -17.04 -12.76 8.42
CA THR A 510 -18.39 -13.23 8.07
C THR A 510 -18.73 -13.04 6.58
N ASP A 511 -17.99 -12.19 5.88
CA ASP A 511 -18.34 -11.69 4.54
C ASP A 511 -17.58 -12.40 3.42
N ILE A 512 -16.63 -13.29 3.74
CA ILE A 512 -15.89 -14.05 2.74
C ILE A 512 -16.72 -15.31 2.42
N PRO A 513 -17.14 -15.52 1.16
CA PRO A 513 -17.90 -16.71 0.79
C PRO A 513 -17.09 -17.97 1.10
N LEU A 514 -17.66 -18.86 1.92
CA LEU A 514 -17.20 -20.23 2.07
C LEU A 514 -17.58 -20.96 0.78
N ASP A 515 -16.71 -20.90 -0.24
CA ASP A 515 -16.98 -21.67 -1.46
C ASP A 515 -17.02 -23.16 -1.09
N ALA A 516 -18.02 -23.87 -1.62
CA ALA A 516 -18.35 -25.24 -1.24
C ALA A 516 -17.28 -26.22 -1.76
N GLY A 517 -16.12 -26.28 -1.10
CA GLY A 517 -15.06 -27.23 -1.43
C GLY A 517 -13.69 -26.96 -0.80
N PHE A 518 -13.41 -25.76 -0.27
CA PHE A 518 -12.12 -25.46 0.36
C PHE A 518 -12.31 -24.73 1.69
N GLN A 519 -11.97 -25.39 2.80
CA GLN A 519 -11.87 -24.75 4.11
C GLN A 519 -10.55 -23.94 4.17
N TRP A 520 -10.51 -22.76 3.55
CA TRP A 520 -9.36 -21.85 3.47
C TRP A 520 -8.74 -21.40 4.81
N TYR A 521 -9.35 -21.78 5.94
CA TYR A 521 -9.01 -21.28 7.26
C TYR A 521 -8.22 -22.26 8.11
N LEU A 522 -8.37 -23.57 7.93
CA LEU A 522 -7.84 -24.55 8.89
C LEU A 522 -6.93 -25.55 8.20
N SER A 523 -5.80 -25.83 8.85
CA SER A 523 -5.02 -27.01 8.49
C SER A 523 -5.82 -28.25 8.91
N THR A 524 -5.91 -29.22 8.00
CA THR A 524 -6.57 -30.51 8.27
C THR A 524 -5.57 -31.58 8.72
N THR A 525 -4.30 -31.22 8.88
CA THR A 525 -3.21 -32.14 9.20
C THR A 525 -2.73 -31.96 10.64
N GLN A 526 -1.92 -32.90 11.13
CA GLN A 526 -1.29 -32.84 12.46
C GLN A 526 -0.17 -31.78 12.56
N LEU A 527 0.04 -30.96 11.52
CA LEU A 527 1.11 -29.96 11.49
C LEU A 527 1.00 -28.93 12.63
N CYS A 528 -0.22 -28.63 13.08
CA CYS A 528 -0.46 -27.71 14.20
C CYS A 528 0.06 -28.25 15.55
N GLU A 529 0.19 -29.57 15.71
CA GLU A 529 0.57 -30.22 16.97
C GLU A 529 2.09 -30.23 17.20
N LEU A 530 2.89 -29.98 16.16
CA LEU A 530 4.35 -29.96 16.22
C LEU A 530 4.88 -28.79 17.05
N LYS A 531 6.05 -28.91 17.68
CA LYS A 531 6.66 -27.86 18.52
C LYS A 531 7.75 -27.05 17.79
N PRO A 532 7.94 -25.76 18.11
CA PRO A 532 9.07 -24.97 17.62
C PRO A 532 10.40 -25.51 18.18
N GLY A 533 11.45 -25.46 17.38
CA GLY A 533 12.82 -25.69 17.87
C GLY A 533 13.37 -27.10 17.66
N ASP A 534 12.60 -28.02 17.09
CA ASP A 534 13.16 -29.32 16.72
C ASP A 534 14.20 -29.16 15.58
N TRP A 535 14.06 -28.17 14.68
CA TRP A 535 14.99 -28.03 13.55
C TRP A 535 15.15 -26.58 13.07
N SER A 536 16.36 -26.05 13.17
CA SER A 536 16.81 -24.90 12.38
C SER A 536 17.75 -25.41 11.30
N GLN A 537 17.44 -25.12 10.04
CA GLN A 537 18.42 -25.24 8.95
C GLN A 537 19.51 -24.20 9.22
N GLN A 538 20.52 -24.56 10.01
CA GLN A 538 21.75 -23.80 10.06
C GLN A 538 22.50 -24.12 8.77
N ASP A 539 22.32 -23.29 7.75
CA ASP A 539 23.13 -23.31 6.53
C ASP A 539 24.58 -22.92 6.90
N ILE A 540 25.29 -23.84 7.54
CA ILE A 540 26.75 -23.83 7.57
C ILE A 540 27.16 -24.39 6.22
N GLY A 541 27.38 -23.48 5.26
CA GLY A 541 27.59 -23.73 3.84
C GLY A 541 28.85 -24.52 3.46
N LYS A 542 29.10 -25.67 4.11
CA LYS A 542 30.16 -26.61 3.76
C LYS A 542 29.71 -28.08 3.68
N ASP A 543 28.54 -28.46 4.21
CA ASP A 543 28.25 -29.89 4.42
C ASP A 543 27.03 -30.47 3.67
N PHE A 544 26.30 -29.68 2.88
CA PHE A 544 25.14 -30.19 2.11
C PHE A 544 25.49 -30.78 0.73
N CYS A 545 26.73 -30.62 0.25
CA CYS A 545 27.15 -31.13 -1.07
C CYS A 545 27.32 -32.66 -1.16
N PHE A 546 26.98 -33.44 -0.13
CA PHE A 546 27.23 -34.89 -0.10
C PHE A 546 25.98 -35.78 -0.03
N LEU A 547 24.79 -35.26 -0.30
CA LEU A 547 23.54 -36.03 -0.14
C LEU A 547 22.92 -36.57 -1.43
N PHE A 548 23.43 -36.20 -2.61
CA PHE A 548 23.05 -36.83 -3.87
C PHE A 548 24.33 -37.27 -4.59
N PRO A 549 24.54 -38.58 -4.85
CA PRO A 549 25.62 -38.99 -5.74
C PRO A 549 25.40 -38.29 -7.10
N PRO A 550 26.47 -37.84 -7.78
CA PRO A 550 26.33 -37.30 -9.12
C PRO A 550 25.66 -38.36 -9.99
N VAL A 551 24.44 -38.08 -10.43
CA VAL A 551 23.81 -38.83 -11.51
C VAL A 551 24.54 -38.39 -12.77
N VAL A 552 25.46 -39.23 -13.25
CA VAL A 552 26.12 -39.10 -14.54
C VAL A 552 25.17 -39.50 -15.65
#